data_AF-A0A843E4T8-F1
#
_entry.id   AF-A0A843E4T8-F1
#
_cell.length_a   1.000
_cell.length_b   1.000
_cell.length_c   1.000
_cell.angle_alpha   90.00
_cell.angle_beta   90.00
_cell.angle_gamma   90.00
#
_symmetry.space_group_name_H-M   'P 1'
#
loop_
_entity.id
_entity.type
_entity.pdbx_description
1 polymer ?
#
loop_
_entity_poly.entity_id
_entity_poly.type
_entity_poly.pdbx_seq_one_letter_code
_entity_poly.pdbx_strand_id
1 'polypeptide(L)'
;MITLNEVIETNNMIEHENLDVRTITMGINLTSCMTDDLDKLNENIYNKITGLAKDLVKVGDEIGMEYGIPIVNKRVSVTPIAIVGSSACKTPDDFVSIAKTLDRAAKAIGINFIGGYSALVMKGMTEADKLLIQSIPKALKETNYVCSSISVGSSRAGINMDAVQMMGEIIKETAEYTKDNDSLGCAKLVVFCNPADDNPFMAGAFHGVTEGDAVLKVGVSGP
;
A
#
# COMPACT_ATOMS: atom_id res chain seq x y z
N MET A 1 -4.90 -26.40 10.64
CA MET A 1 -6.34 -26.54 10.92
C MET A 1 -6.51 -26.18 12.38
N ILE A 2 -7.29 -25.15 12.69
CA ILE A 2 -7.38 -24.60 14.06
C ILE A 2 -8.24 -25.53 14.93
N THR A 3 -7.79 -25.83 16.14
CA THR A 3 -8.46 -26.72 17.11
C THR A 3 -9.36 -25.94 18.06
N LEU A 4 -10.34 -26.62 18.66
CA LEU A 4 -11.24 -25.99 19.64
C LEU A 4 -10.48 -25.44 20.86
N ASN A 5 -9.40 -26.10 21.26
CA ASN A 5 -8.55 -25.65 22.36
C ASN A 5 -7.82 -24.34 22.01
N GLU A 6 -7.30 -24.19 20.79
CA GLU A 6 -6.67 -22.94 20.33
C GLU A 6 -7.69 -21.79 20.30
N VAL A 7 -8.95 -22.06 19.93
CA VAL A 7 -10.04 -21.05 19.98
C VAL A 7 -10.33 -20.62 21.42
N ILE A 8 -10.41 -21.58 22.35
CA ILE A 8 -10.65 -21.28 23.78
C ILE A 8 -9.47 -20.50 24.39
N GLU A 9 -8.23 -20.90 24.09
CA GLU A 9 -7.04 -20.16 24.53
C GLU A 9 -7.02 -18.74 23.97
N THR A 10 -7.36 -18.56 22.69
CA THR A 10 -7.44 -17.24 22.06
C THR A 10 -8.47 -16.36 22.76
N ASN A 11 -9.68 -16.89 23.02
CA ASN A 11 -10.71 -16.16 23.77
C ASN A 11 -10.25 -15.79 25.19
N ASN A 12 -9.58 -16.70 25.90
CA ASN A 12 -9.03 -16.41 27.23
C ASN A 12 -7.98 -15.29 27.18
N MET A 13 -7.10 -15.28 26.17
CA MET A 13 -6.11 -14.20 25.98
C MET A 13 -6.80 -12.86 25.71
N ILE A 14 -7.85 -12.84 24.88
CA ILE A 14 -8.61 -11.62 24.59
C ILE A 14 -9.24 -11.05 25.86
N GLU A 15 -9.86 -11.90 26.67
CA GLU A 15 -10.53 -11.49 27.92
C GLU A 15 -9.56 -10.95 28.98
N HIS A 16 -8.33 -11.48 29.05
CA HIS A 16 -7.39 -11.20 30.14
C HIS A 16 -6.24 -10.24 29.77
N GLU A 17 -5.88 -10.10 28.48
CA GLU A 17 -4.66 -9.41 28.04
C GLU A 17 -4.89 -8.08 27.27
N ASN A 18 -6.11 -7.55 27.21
CA ASN A 18 -6.43 -6.28 26.51
C ASN A 18 -5.85 -6.16 25.09
N LEU A 19 -5.83 -7.27 24.34
CA LEU A 19 -5.27 -7.31 23.00
C LEU A 19 -6.11 -6.47 22.03
N ASP A 20 -5.48 -5.63 21.21
CA ASP A 20 -6.12 -4.92 20.10
C ASP A 20 -5.57 -5.36 18.73
N VAL A 21 -6.46 -5.39 17.74
CA VAL A 21 -6.07 -5.61 16.35
C VAL A 21 -5.74 -4.26 15.74
N ARG A 22 -4.44 -3.98 15.63
CA ARG A 22 -3.95 -2.72 15.05
C ARG A 22 -4.45 -2.50 13.63
N THR A 23 -4.45 -3.54 12.81
CA THR A 23 -4.88 -3.43 11.41
C THR A 23 -5.29 -4.76 10.80
N ILE A 24 -6.22 -4.70 9.86
CA ILE A 24 -6.36 -5.69 8.80
C ILE A 24 -5.97 -5.03 7.47
N THR A 25 -5.15 -5.70 6.67
CA THR A 25 -4.70 -5.23 5.37
C THR A 25 -5.03 -6.29 4.32
N MET A 26 -5.86 -5.95 3.35
CA MET A 26 -6.10 -6.79 2.18
C MET A 26 -5.07 -6.45 1.09
N GLY A 27 -4.19 -7.40 0.78
CA GLY A 27 -3.30 -7.34 -0.36
C GLY A 27 -4.02 -7.78 -1.63
N ILE A 28 -3.94 -6.98 -2.70
CA ILE A 28 -4.62 -7.24 -3.98
C ILE A 28 -3.61 -7.22 -5.12
N ASN A 29 -3.58 -8.30 -5.89
CA ASN A 29 -2.74 -8.41 -7.08
C ASN A 29 -3.37 -7.63 -8.24
N LEU A 30 -2.63 -6.69 -8.83
CA LEU A 30 -3.11 -5.87 -9.97
C LEU A 30 -2.50 -6.28 -11.32
N THR A 31 -1.72 -7.36 -11.38
CA THR A 31 -1.09 -7.80 -12.64
C THR A 31 -2.11 -8.11 -13.74
N SER A 32 -3.28 -8.66 -13.38
CA SER A 32 -4.39 -8.90 -14.32
C SER A 32 -5.06 -7.62 -14.84
N CYS A 33 -4.79 -6.46 -14.24
CA CYS A 33 -5.33 -5.17 -14.66
C CYS A 33 -4.47 -4.50 -15.75
N MET A 34 -3.23 -4.97 -15.94
CA MET A 34 -2.24 -4.37 -16.84
C MET A 34 -2.73 -4.38 -18.29
N THR A 35 -2.59 -3.22 -18.94
CA THR A 35 -2.90 -2.99 -20.35
C THR A 35 -2.03 -1.81 -20.83
N ASP A 36 -1.98 -1.55 -22.12
CA ASP A 36 -1.28 -0.42 -22.73
C ASP A 36 -2.08 0.89 -22.74
N ASP A 37 -3.39 0.81 -22.51
CA ASP A 37 -4.31 1.96 -22.41
C ASP A 37 -4.45 2.44 -20.94
N LEU A 38 -4.09 3.69 -20.67
CA LEU A 38 -4.11 4.26 -19.32
C LEU A 38 -5.52 4.35 -18.71
N ASP A 39 -6.53 4.70 -19.50
CA ASP A 39 -7.90 4.85 -19.01
C ASP A 39 -8.48 3.48 -18.64
N LYS A 40 -8.25 2.49 -19.51
CA LYS A 40 -8.64 1.11 -19.25
C LYS A 40 -7.89 0.51 -18.06
N LEU A 41 -6.60 0.83 -17.90
CA LEU A 41 -5.83 0.43 -16.72
C LEU A 41 -6.47 1.00 -15.44
N ASN A 42 -6.78 2.29 -15.43
CA ASN A 42 -7.43 2.95 -14.31
C ASN A 42 -8.80 2.33 -13.99
N GLU A 43 -9.61 2.04 -15.00
CA GLU A 43 -10.89 1.34 -14.83
C GLU A 43 -10.70 -0.05 -14.21
N ASN A 44 -9.77 -0.85 -14.75
CA ASN A 44 -9.49 -2.20 -14.25
C ASN A 44 -9.04 -2.19 -12.78
N ILE A 45 -8.15 -1.26 -12.40
CA ILE A 45 -7.66 -1.10 -11.03
C ILE A 45 -8.82 -0.75 -10.09
N TYR A 46 -9.62 0.26 -10.46
CA TYR A 46 -10.76 0.69 -9.65
C TYR A 46 -11.76 -0.45 -9.43
N ASN A 47 -12.16 -1.12 -10.52
CA ASN A 47 -13.14 -2.20 -10.47
C ASN A 47 -12.64 -3.40 -9.66
N LYS A 48 -11.35 -3.77 -9.80
CA LYS A 48 -10.79 -4.91 -9.04
C LYS A 48 -10.72 -4.62 -7.54
N ILE A 49 -10.21 -3.44 -7.14
CA ILE A 49 -10.11 -3.06 -5.73
C ILE A 49 -11.50 -2.95 -5.11
N THR A 50 -12.39 -2.20 -5.73
CA THR A 50 -13.75 -1.99 -5.19
C THR A 50 -14.57 -3.28 -5.19
N GLY A 51 -14.38 -4.17 -6.17
CA GLY A 51 -15.05 -5.47 -6.21
C GLY A 51 -14.62 -6.41 -5.10
N LEU A 52 -13.31 -6.53 -4.85
CA LEU A 52 -12.75 -7.45 -3.85
C LEU A 52 -12.89 -6.94 -2.41
N ALA A 53 -12.70 -5.62 -2.20
CA ALA A 53 -12.64 -5.03 -0.86
C ALA A 53 -13.93 -4.32 -0.43
N LYS A 54 -15.03 -4.41 -1.19
CA LYS A 54 -16.32 -3.74 -0.89
C LYS A 54 -16.83 -3.96 0.54
N ASP A 55 -16.65 -5.17 1.07
CA ASP A 55 -17.18 -5.57 2.38
C ASP A 55 -16.10 -5.55 3.47
N LEU A 56 -14.85 -5.15 3.16
CA LEU A 56 -13.71 -5.24 4.08
C LEU A 56 -13.96 -4.48 5.38
N VAL A 57 -14.47 -3.25 5.30
CA VAL A 57 -14.74 -2.41 6.48
C VAL A 57 -15.91 -2.98 7.27
N LYS A 58 -17.02 -3.27 6.60
CA LYS A 58 -18.23 -3.83 7.22
C LYS A 58 -17.92 -5.13 7.98
N VAL A 59 -17.29 -6.09 7.32
CA VAL A 59 -16.95 -7.38 7.92
C VAL A 59 -15.92 -7.20 9.03
N GLY A 60 -14.94 -6.31 8.86
CA GLY A 60 -13.99 -5.97 9.92
C GLY A 60 -14.66 -5.40 11.18
N ASP A 61 -15.66 -4.54 11.02
CA ASP A 61 -16.42 -3.98 12.14
C ASP A 61 -17.35 -5.01 12.80
N GLU A 62 -18.00 -5.87 12.01
CA GLU A 62 -18.82 -6.98 12.51
C GLU A 62 -18.00 -7.95 13.36
N ILE A 63 -16.81 -8.34 12.89
CA ILE A 63 -15.87 -9.19 13.65
C ILE A 63 -15.43 -8.48 14.94
N GLY A 64 -15.10 -7.20 14.86
CA GLY A 64 -14.69 -6.44 16.05
C GLY A 64 -15.79 -6.36 17.12
N MET A 65 -17.05 -6.26 16.69
CA MET A 65 -18.22 -6.30 17.60
C MET A 65 -18.47 -7.69 18.17
N GLU A 66 -18.35 -8.75 17.35
CA GLU A 66 -18.60 -10.14 17.77
C GLU A 66 -17.62 -10.59 18.85
N TYR A 67 -16.33 -10.26 18.69
CA TYR A 67 -15.28 -10.68 19.62
C TYR A 67 -14.93 -9.64 20.69
N GLY A 68 -15.55 -8.45 20.66
CA GLY A 68 -15.27 -7.37 21.61
C GLY A 68 -13.87 -6.77 21.50
N ILE A 69 -13.20 -6.93 20.35
CA ILE A 69 -11.84 -6.43 20.09
C ILE A 69 -11.89 -5.34 19.03
N PRO A 70 -11.36 -4.14 19.30
CA PRO A 70 -11.31 -3.10 18.29
C PRO A 70 -10.34 -3.49 17.15
N ILE A 71 -10.84 -3.44 15.91
CA ILE A 71 -9.98 -3.43 14.71
C ILE A 71 -9.75 -1.97 14.32
N VAL A 72 -8.59 -1.42 14.69
CA VAL A 72 -8.33 0.03 14.60
C VAL A 72 -8.24 0.50 13.16
N ASN A 73 -7.60 -0.27 12.28
CA ASN A 73 -7.39 0.10 10.88
C ASN A 73 -7.86 -1.00 9.92
N LYS A 74 -8.46 -0.57 8.81
CA LYS A 74 -8.77 -1.39 7.64
C LYS A 74 -8.06 -0.78 6.43
N ARG A 75 -7.21 -1.55 5.78
CA ARG A 75 -6.27 -1.05 4.76
C ARG A 75 -6.24 -1.96 3.54
N VAL A 76 -5.74 -1.43 2.44
CA VAL A 76 -5.41 -2.22 1.25
C VAL A 76 -3.95 -2.01 0.89
N SER A 77 -3.29 -3.06 0.41
CA SER A 77 -2.02 -2.91 -0.31
C SER A 77 -2.18 -3.50 -1.71
N VAL A 78 -1.49 -2.92 -2.69
CA VAL A 78 -1.56 -3.38 -4.08
C VAL A 78 -0.18 -3.70 -4.63
N THR A 79 -0.15 -4.44 -5.74
CA THR A 79 1.08 -4.69 -6.50
C THR A 79 1.81 -3.37 -6.78
N PRO A 80 3.16 -3.30 -6.65
CA PRO A 80 3.92 -2.09 -6.93
C PRO A 80 3.50 -1.42 -8.24
N ILE A 81 3.00 -0.19 -8.14
CA ILE A 81 2.41 0.52 -9.29
C ILE A 81 3.44 0.75 -10.40
N ALA A 82 4.75 0.82 -10.12
CA ALA A 82 5.76 0.91 -11.16
C ALA A 82 5.70 -0.29 -12.13
N ILE A 83 5.38 -1.49 -11.63
CA ILE A 83 5.18 -2.69 -12.44
C ILE A 83 3.85 -2.59 -13.19
N VAL A 84 2.76 -2.27 -12.48
CA VAL A 84 1.39 -2.25 -13.01
C VAL A 84 1.23 -1.22 -14.14
N GLY A 85 1.82 -0.03 -13.97
CA GLY A 85 1.78 1.06 -14.93
C GLY A 85 2.84 0.98 -16.03
N SER A 86 3.75 0.00 -16.00
CA SER A 86 4.93 -0.03 -16.89
C SER A 86 4.60 -0.02 -18.39
N SER A 87 3.47 -0.63 -18.79
CA SER A 87 3.03 -0.68 -20.19
C SER A 87 2.27 0.58 -20.62
N ALA A 88 1.43 1.14 -19.75
CA ALA A 88 0.54 2.26 -20.07
C ALA A 88 1.19 3.63 -19.86
N CYS A 89 1.90 3.82 -18.75
CA CYS A 89 2.44 5.13 -18.37
C CYS A 89 3.65 5.51 -19.24
N LYS A 90 3.68 6.76 -19.70
CA LYS A 90 4.77 7.37 -20.46
C LYS A 90 5.32 8.63 -19.79
N THR A 91 4.60 9.19 -18.83
CA THR A 91 4.94 10.40 -18.09
C THR A 91 4.69 10.21 -16.58
N PRO A 92 5.24 11.08 -15.71
CA PRO A 92 4.91 11.06 -14.28
C PRO A 92 3.41 11.34 -14.03
N ASP A 93 2.78 12.17 -14.86
CA ASP A 93 1.35 12.51 -14.72
C ASP A 93 0.42 11.32 -14.99
N ASP A 94 0.86 10.36 -15.81
CA ASP A 94 0.12 9.12 -16.02
C ASP A 94 0.07 8.30 -14.71
N PHE A 95 1.18 8.25 -13.96
CA PHE A 95 1.21 7.61 -12.65
C PHE A 95 0.37 8.38 -11.61
N VAL A 96 0.33 9.72 -11.67
CA VAL A 96 -0.58 10.52 -10.84
C VAL A 96 -2.05 10.14 -11.11
N SER A 97 -2.41 9.82 -12.35
CA SER A 97 -3.76 9.34 -12.68
C SER A 97 -4.09 8.02 -11.95
N ILE A 98 -3.13 7.11 -11.86
CA ILE A 98 -3.27 5.86 -11.10
C ILE A 98 -3.39 6.16 -9.61
N ALA A 99 -2.59 7.07 -9.05
CA ALA A 99 -2.71 7.48 -7.66
C ALA A 99 -4.13 7.99 -7.33
N LYS A 100 -4.69 8.85 -8.19
CA LYS A 100 -6.08 9.32 -8.06
C LYS A 100 -7.09 8.18 -8.13
N THR A 101 -6.86 7.19 -8.98
CA THR A 101 -7.70 6.00 -9.07
C THR A 101 -7.66 5.18 -7.78
N LEU A 102 -6.48 4.97 -7.20
CA LEU A 102 -6.32 4.30 -5.90
C LEU A 102 -7.03 5.09 -4.78
N ASP A 103 -6.90 6.42 -4.76
CA ASP A 103 -7.57 7.28 -3.78
C ASP A 103 -9.10 7.21 -3.89
N ARG A 104 -9.63 7.26 -5.12
CA ARG A 104 -11.07 7.07 -5.39
C ARG A 104 -11.55 5.70 -4.92
N ALA A 105 -10.79 4.64 -5.20
CA ALA A 105 -11.14 3.29 -4.78
C ALA A 105 -11.14 3.18 -3.25
N ALA A 106 -10.10 3.69 -2.58
CA ALA A 106 -9.98 3.72 -1.12
C ALA A 106 -11.15 4.45 -0.46
N LYS A 107 -11.53 5.61 -1.01
CA LYS A 107 -12.69 6.38 -0.54
C LYS A 107 -14.01 5.63 -0.75
N ALA A 108 -14.17 4.93 -1.86
CA ALA A 108 -15.39 4.18 -2.18
C ALA A 108 -15.62 2.99 -1.23
N ILE A 109 -14.56 2.31 -0.80
CA ILE A 109 -14.64 1.17 0.12
C ILE A 109 -14.47 1.55 1.60
N GLY A 110 -14.20 2.83 1.90
CA GLY A 110 -14.14 3.36 3.27
C GLY A 110 -12.91 2.96 4.09
N ILE A 111 -11.80 2.61 3.45
CA ILE A 111 -10.56 2.21 4.15
C ILE A 111 -9.72 3.41 4.62
N ASN A 112 -8.81 3.17 5.57
CA ASN A 112 -7.95 4.23 6.13
C ASN A 112 -6.82 4.63 5.18
N PHE A 113 -6.16 3.67 4.54
CA PHE A 113 -5.03 3.91 3.64
C PHE A 113 -4.88 2.79 2.62
N ILE A 114 -4.38 3.14 1.44
CA ILE A 114 -3.99 2.21 0.38
C ILE A 114 -2.50 2.39 0.06
N GLY A 115 -1.74 1.30 0.17
CA GLY A 115 -0.31 1.24 -0.14
C GLY A 115 -0.07 0.48 -1.44
N GLY A 116 1.13 0.58 -1.98
CA GLY A 116 1.52 -0.07 -3.22
C GLY A 116 1.87 0.91 -4.33
N TYR A 117 1.74 2.22 -4.08
CA TYR A 117 2.33 3.26 -4.94
C TYR A 117 3.86 3.23 -4.80
N SER A 118 4.45 2.18 -5.36
CA SER A 118 5.75 1.68 -4.93
C SER A 118 6.60 1.27 -6.12
N ALA A 119 7.91 1.35 -5.94
CA ALA A 119 8.92 0.81 -6.86
C ALA A 119 9.98 0.03 -6.07
N LEU A 120 10.48 -1.05 -6.68
CA LEU A 120 11.50 -1.93 -6.10
C LEU A 120 12.78 -1.83 -6.93
N VAL A 121 13.67 -0.91 -6.55
CA VAL A 121 14.77 -0.43 -7.41
C VAL A 121 16.16 -0.80 -6.90
N MET A 122 16.25 -1.82 -6.05
CA MET A 122 17.48 -2.21 -5.36
C MET A 122 18.63 -2.60 -6.32
N LYS A 123 18.31 -3.05 -7.54
CA LYS A 123 19.28 -3.50 -8.56
C LYS A 123 19.37 -2.57 -9.77
N GLY A 124 18.75 -1.39 -9.70
CA GLY A 124 18.61 -0.47 -10.82
C GLY A 124 17.17 0.01 -10.97
N MET A 125 17.00 1.09 -11.73
CA MET A 125 15.70 1.68 -12.04
C MET A 125 15.39 1.49 -13.52
N THR A 126 14.20 0.95 -13.83
CA THR A 126 13.61 1.05 -15.16
C THR A 126 13.07 2.47 -15.41
N GLU A 127 12.71 2.77 -16.65
CA GLU A 127 12.06 4.06 -16.95
C GLU A 127 10.72 4.21 -16.21
N ALA A 128 9.93 3.13 -16.10
CA ALA A 128 8.68 3.15 -15.34
C ALA A 128 8.92 3.46 -13.84
N ASP A 129 9.99 2.91 -13.25
CA ASP A 129 10.36 3.21 -11.86
C ASP A 129 10.69 4.68 -11.67
N LYS A 130 11.48 5.28 -12.58
CA LYS A 130 11.84 6.71 -12.52
C LYS A 130 10.61 7.60 -12.64
N LEU A 131 9.73 7.31 -13.60
CA LEU A 131 8.50 8.05 -13.82
C LEU A 131 7.56 7.97 -12.60
N LEU A 132 7.43 6.78 -11.99
CA LEU A 132 6.69 6.65 -10.73
C LEU A 132 7.34 7.47 -9.62
N ILE A 133 8.66 7.35 -9.41
CA ILE A 133 9.35 8.10 -8.35
C ILE A 133 9.17 9.62 -8.52
N GLN A 134 9.32 10.13 -9.74
CA GLN A 134 9.12 11.56 -10.07
C GLN A 134 7.69 12.04 -9.83
N SER A 135 6.71 11.14 -9.93
CA SER A 135 5.30 11.49 -9.73
C SER A 135 4.90 11.63 -8.26
N ILE A 136 5.71 11.12 -7.32
CA ILE A 136 5.37 11.03 -5.88
C ILE A 136 4.93 12.37 -5.29
N PRO A 137 5.66 13.50 -5.47
CA PRO A 137 5.29 14.77 -4.84
C PRO A 137 3.88 15.22 -5.23
N LYS A 138 3.55 15.14 -6.52
CA LYS A 138 2.24 15.51 -7.07
C LYS A 138 1.16 14.51 -6.67
N ALA A 139 1.44 13.21 -6.79
CA ALA A 139 0.52 12.15 -6.39
C ALA A 139 0.10 12.28 -4.91
N LEU A 140 1.03 12.51 -4.00
CA LEU A 140 0.75 12.62 -2.56
C LEU A 140 0.09 13.94 -2.16
N LYS A 141 0.24 15.00 -2.96
CA LYS A 141 -0.52 16.27 -2.83
C LYS A 141 -1.96 16.14 -3.31
N GLU A 142 -2.18 15.39 -4.38
CA GLU A 142 -3.50 15.27 -5.03
C GLU A 142 -4.35 14.09 -4.50
N THR A 143 -3.85 13.36 -3.49
CA THR A 143 -4.53 12.21 -2.87
C THR A 143 -4.47 12.28 -1.36
N ASN A 144 -5.43 11.65 -0.69
CA ASN A 144 -5.55 11.65 0.77
C ASN A 144 -5.12 10.32 1.39
N TYR A 145 -5.49 9.20 0.77
CA TYR A 145 -5.38 7.85 1.31
C TYR A 145 -4.22 7.04 0.74
N VAL A 146 -3.56 7.52 -0.32
CA VAL A 146 -2.47 6.80 -0.97
C VAL A 146 -1.16 6.96 -0.18
N CYS A 147 -0.51 5.83 0.08
CA CYS A 147 0.83 5.74 0.65
C CYS A 147 1.82 5.25 -0.41
N SER A 148 3.01 5.83 -0.41
CA SER A 148 4.08 5.57 -1.36
C SER A 148 5.30 4.98 -0.67
N SER A 149 5.97 4.04 -1.36
CA SER A 149 7.07 3.31 -0.74
C SER A 149 8.14 2.89 -1.75
N ILE A 150 9.41 3.28 -1.56
CA ILE A 150 10.50 2.97 -2.49
C ILE A 150 11.57 2.10 -1.81
N SER A 151 11.84 0.93 -2.39
CA SER A 151 12.92 0.04 -1.95
C SER A 151 14.21 0.35 -2.70
N VAL A 152 15.20 0.91 -2.01
CA VAL A 152 16.46 1.38 -2.63
C VAL A 152 17.63 0.43 -2.43
N GLY A 153 17.50 -0.60 -1.59
CA GLY A 153 18.60 -1.53 -1.32
C GLY A 153 18.16 -2.85 -0.70
N SER A 154 19.06 -3.83 -0.77
CA SER A 154 18.95 -5.07 -0.01
C SER A 154 20.33 -5.64 0.31
N SER A 155 20.43 -6.45 1.36
CA SER A 155 21.69 -7.09 1.77
C SER A 155 22.29 -7.93 0.64
N ARG A 156 21.45 -8.48 -0.25
CA ARG A 156 21.89 -9.30 -1.38
C ARG A 156 22.33 -8.47 -2.60
N ALA A 157 21.69 -7.32 -2.84
CA ALA A 157 21.95 -6.48 -4.01
C ALA A 157 22.90 -5.30 -3.74
N GLY A 158 23.14 -4.97 -2.47
CA GLY A 158 23.73 -3.70 -2.08
C GLY A 158 22.69 -2.58 -2.05
N ILE A 159 23.16 -1.34 -2.20
CA ILE A 159 22.33 -0.13 -2.18
C ILE A 159 22.44 0.54 -3.54
N ASN A 160 21.30 0.82 -4.17
CA ASN A 160 21.25 1.64 -5.37
C ASN A 160 21.38 3.11 -4.98
N MET A 161 22.61 3.64 -5.03
CA MET A 161 22.91 5.01 -4.62
C MET A 161 22.28 6.08 -5.54
N ASP A 162 22.03 5.76 -6.82
CA ASP A 162 21.33 6.66 -7.73
C ASP A 162 19.87 6.85 -7.28
N ALA A 163 19.21 5.75 -6.85
CA ALA A 163 17.88 5.82 -6.28
C ALA A 163 17.85 6.55 -4.93
N VAL A 164 18.88 6.37 -4.09
CA VAL A 164 19.01 7.10 -2.81
C VAL A 164 19.13 8.60 -3.06
N GLN A 165 19.98 9.02 -4.00
CA GLN A 165 20.13 10.43 -4.37
C GLN A 165 18.80 11.02 -4.85
N MET A 166 18.14 10.35 -5.79
CA MET A 166 16.85 10.77 -6.33
C MET A 166 15.79 10.88 -5.22
N MET A 167 15.73 9.92 -4.30
CA MET A 167 14.77 9.97 -3.20
C MET A 167 15.03 11.13 -2.23
N GLY A 168 16.27 11.58 -2.06
CA GLY A 168 16.59 12.77 -1.27
C GLY A 168 15.92 14.04 -1.83
N GLU A 169 15.93 14.19 -3.16
CA GLU A 169 15.25 15.28 -3.85
C GLU A 169 13.72 15.14 -3.74
N ILE A 170 13.20 13.94 -4.01
CA ILE A 170 11.76 13.65 -3.95
C ILE A 170 11.15 13.88 -2.56
N ILE A 171 11.87 13.54 -1.48
CA ILE A 171 11.40 13.82 -0.12
C ILE A 171 11.23 15.33 0.09
N LYS A 172 12.22 16.13 -0.32
CA LYS A 172 12.17 17.59 -0.20
C LYS A 172 11.05 18.19 -1.05
N GLU A 173 10.91 17.72 -2.30
CA GLU A 173 9.83 18.16 -3.18
C GLU A 173 8.44 17.77 -2.64
N THR A 174 8.30 16.57 -2.09
CA THR A 174 7.04 16.13 -1.47
C THR A 174 6.64 17.04 -0.31
N ALA A 175 7.60 17.45 0.53
CA ALA A 175 7.37 18.41 1.60
C ALA A 175 6.89 19.75 1.04
N GLU A 176 7.57 20.31 0.04
CA GLU A 176 7.23 21.59 -0.57
C GLU A 176 5.84 21.57 -1.23
N TYR A 177 5.52 20.51 -1.97
CA TYR A 177 4.21 20.35 -2.62
C TYR A 177 3.07 20.29 -1.59
N THR A 178 3.33 19.71 -0.43
CA THR A 178 2.33 19.53 0.64
C THR A 178 2.47 20.52 1.80
N LYS A 179 3.25 21.60 1.66
CA LYS A 179 3.54 22.57 2.73
C LYS A 179 2.31 23.22 3.36
N ASP A 180 1.26 23.46 2.56
CA ASP A 180 0.02 24.09 3.04
C ASP A 180 -0.82 23.14 3.93
N ASN A 181 -0.41 21.88 4.03
CA ASN A 181 -1.01 20.84 4.87
C ASN A 181 0.09 20.17 5.70
N ASP A 182 0.92 20.99 6.37
CA ASP A 182 1.99 20.54 7.27
C ASP A 182 2.97 19.52 6.66
N SER A 183 3.21 19.61 5.35
CA SER A 183 4.04 18.65 4.62
C SER A 183 3.57 17.18 4.75
N LEU A 184 2.25 16.97 4.89
CA LEU A 184 1.64 15.66 5.17
C LEU A 184 2.03 14.56 4.16
N GLY A 185 2.42 14.94 2.94
CA GLY A 185 2.92 13.97 1.96
C GLY A 185 4.09 13.13 2.49
N CYS A 186 4.98 13.74 3.29
CA CYS A 186 6.11 13.03 3.90
C CYS A 186 5.68 11.98 4.92
N ALA A 187 4.53 12.14 5.58
CA ALA A 187 4.00 11.12 6.49
C ALA A 187 3.47 9.87 5.75
N LYS A 188 3.23 9.99 4.44
CA LYS A 188 2.74 8.92 3.56
C LYS A 188 3.83 8.33 2.66
N LEU A 189 5.09 8.75 2.83
CA LEU A 189 6.22 8.31 2.02
C LEU A 189 7.25 7.56 2.88
N VAL A 190 7.65 6.37 2.44
CA VAL A 190 8.72 5.60 3.10
C VAL A 190 9.77 5.17 2.10
N VAL A 191 11.04 5.35 2.46
CA VAL A 191 12.19 4.79 1.75
C VAL A 191 12.80 3.71 2.63
N PHE A 192 12.99 2.51 2.09
CA PHE A 192 13.46 1.38 2.88
C PHE A 192 14.47 0.53 2.13
N CYS A 193 15.18 -0.27 2.90
CA CYS A 193 16.07 -1.32 2.45
C CYS A 193 15.58 -2.64 3.03
N ASN A 194 15.83 -3.75 2.33
CA ASN A 194 15.40 -5.09 2.76
C ASN A 194 13.90 -5.20 3.05
N PRO A 195 13.00 -4.82 2.13
CA PRO A 195 11.64 -5.27 2.29
C PRO A 195 11.57 -6.80 2.28
N ALA A 196 10.59 -7.32 3.00
CA ALA A 196 10.07 -8.65 2.70
C ALA A 196 9.47 -8.67 1.28
N ASP A 197 9.21 -9.86 0.75
CA ASP A 197 8.68 -10.00 -0.62
C ASP A 197 7.29 -9.34 -0.80
N ASP A 198 6.62 -9.06 0.33
CA ASP A 198 5.45 -8.21 0.48
C ASP A 198 5.58 -7.37 1.77
N ASN A 199 4.74 -6.35 1.93
CA ASN A 199 4.67 -5.60 3.19
C ASN A 199 3.23 -5.15 3.47
N PRO A 200 2.58 -5.54 4.59
CA PRO A 200 1.24 -5.06 4.95
C PRO A 200 1.25 -3.76 5.77
N PHE A 201 2.43 -3.26 6.18
CA PHE A 201 2.57 -2.16 7.13
C PHE A 201 2.67 -0.80 6.43
N MET A 202 1.73 0.10 6.75
CA MET A 202 1.76 1.48 6.25
C MET A 202 2.81 2.33 6.97
N ALA A 203 3.41 3.31 6.29
CA ALA A 203 3.18 3.72 4.90
C ALA A 203 3.95 2.91 3.85
N GLY A 204 4.74 1.91 4.26
CA GLY A 204 5.59 1.10 3.38
C GLY A 204 4.90 -0.09 2.68
N ALA A 205 3.58 -0.16 2.71
CA ALA A 205 2.87 -1.38 2.33
C ALA A 205 2.83 -1.55 0.81
N PHE A 206 2.99 -2.78 0.33
CA PHE A 206 2.74 -3.20 -1.05
C PHE A 206 2.43 -4.70 -1.07
N HIS A 207 1.69 -5.14 -2.09
CA HIS A 207 1.38 -6.56 -2.30
C HIS A 207 2.43 -7.19 -3.20
N GLY A 208 3.16 -8.19 -2.70
CA GLY A 208 4.21 -8.87 -3.44
C GLY A 208 3.70 -9.54 -4.72
N VAL A 209 4.53 -9.59 -5.77
CA VAL A 209 4.16 -10.29 -7.02
C VAL A 209 4.11 -11.81 -6.88
N THR A 210 4.69 -12.34 -5.80
CA THR A 210 4.70 -13.77 -5.45
C THR A 210 3.48 -14.20 -4.63
N GLU A 211 2.66 -13.24 -4.19
CA GLU A 211 1.47 -13.49 -3.39
C GLU A 211 0.26 -13.91 -4.23
N GLY A 212 -0.74 -14.48 -3.55
CA GLY A 212 -2.03 -14.82 -4.15
C GLY A 212 -2.80 -13.59 -4.71
N ASP A 213 -3.90 -13.83 -5.41
CA ASP A 213 -4.67 -12.76 -6.07
C ASP A 213 -5.28 -11.76 -5.07
N ALA A 214 -5.76 -12.27 -3.93
CA ALA A 214 -6.20 -11.47 -2.79
C ALA A 214 -5.84 -12.20 -1.49
N VAL A 215 -5.18 -11.51 -0.55
CA VAL A 215 -4.72 -12.07 0.72
C VAL A 215 -5.04 -11.12 1.86
N LEU A 216 -5.58 -11.63 2.97
CA LEU A 216 -5.83 -10.83 4.17
C LEU A 216 -4.70 -11.03 5.20
N LYS A 217 -4.11 -9.94 5.65
CA LYS A 217 -3.06 -9.92 6.68
C LYS A 217 -3.55 -9.16 7.90
N VAL A 218 -3.34 -9.71 9.09
CA VAL A 218 -3.78 -9.12 10.35
C VAL A 218 -2.55 -8.72 11.16
N GLY A 219 -2.45 -7.44 11.50
CA GLY A 219 -1.46 -6.92 12.42
C GLY A 219 -2.09 -6.81 13.81
N VAL A 220 -1.61 -7.63 14.73
CA VAL A 220 -1.97 -7.58 16.15
C VAL A 220 -0.97 -6.66 16.85
N SER A 221 -1.44 -5.85 17.79
CA SER A 221 -0.52 -5.05 18.59
C SER A 221 0.34 -5.94 19.49
N GLY A 222 1.60 -5.53 19.66
CA GLY A 222 2.40 -5.93 20.80
C GLY A 222 2.28 -4.90 21.94
N PRO A 223 2.84 -5.20 23.12
CA PRO A 223 2.82 -4.30 24.28
C PRO A 223 3.40 -2.91 24.00
#